data_AF-A0A2U8PT00-F1
#
_entry.id   AF-A0A2U8PT00-F1
#
_cell.length_a   1.000
_cell.length_b   1.000
_cell.length_c   1.000
_cell.angle_alpha   90.00
_cell.angle_beta   90.00
_cell.angle_gamma   90.00
#
_symmetry.space_group_name_H-M   'P 1'
#
loop_
_entity.id
_entity.type
_entity.pdbx_description
1 polymer ?
#
loop_
_entity_poly.entity_id
_entity_poly.type
_entity_poly.pdbx_seq_one_letter_code
_entity_poly.pdbx_strand_id
1 'polypeptide(L)'
;MKSVLKFLPAATLAVGLALSVVPAAAQQAAPKAAAAPAQPKASPAAVAAAKEILQIKNANAMYAGAVPGLVQKTKIALIQQNLNYQKDLNEVAPIVEQQLNGRQNEIGDGMAQIYASEFTEQELKDLVAFYKSPLGKKLIDAEPRAIGLSMAFMNSWAQNFSETVMGAFRAEMRKRGKEI
;
A
#
# COMPACT_ATOMS: atom_id res chain seq x y z
N MET A 1 54.03 -15.51 8.36
CA MET A 1 53.81 -16.94 8.69
C MET A 1 52.34 -17.27 8.47
N LYS A 2 52.08 -18.37 7.75
CA LYS A 2 50.81 -19.14 7.61
C LYS A 2 49.64 -18.38 6.92
N SER A 3 49.50 -18.47 5.60
CA SER A 3 48.91 -19.58 4.79
C SER A 3 47.42 -19.39 4.56
N VAL A 4 47.01 -19.16 3.31
CA VAL A 4 45.64 -19.46 2.86
C VAL A 4 45.72 -20.25 1.55
N LEU A 5 45.12 -21.44 1.62
CA LEU A 5 44.99 -22.48 0.59
C LEU A 5 44.31 -21.92 -0.67
N LYS A 6 44.91 -22.07 -1.85
CA LYS A 6 44.85 -23.22 -2.79
C LYS A 6 43.46 -23.50 -3.40
N PHE A 7 43.30 -22.97 -4.61
CA PHE A 7 42.80 -23.57 -5.87
C PHE A 7 41.37 -24.15 -5.97
N LEU A 8 40.51 -23.38 -6.66
CA LEU A 8 39.52 -23.84 -7.67
C LEU A 8 40.25 -24.34 -8.94
N PRO A 9 39.67 -25.24 -9.79
CA PRO A 9 38.69 -24.78 -10.79
C PRO A 9 37.65 -25.81 -11.34
N ALA A 10 36.70 -25.23 -12.10
CA ALA A 10 36.00 -25.75 -13.30
C ALA A 10 35.11 -27.01 -13.18
N ALA A 11 33.78 -26.89 -13.26
CA ALA A 11 32.95 -26.67 -14.47
C ALA A 11 32.72 -27.94 -15.32
N THR A 12 31.49 -28.46 -15.30
CA THR A 12 30.88 -29.16 -16.45
C THR A 12 29.35 -28.99 -16.43
N LEU A 13 28.85 -28.14 -17.33
CA LEU A 13 27.48 -28.15 -17.83
C LEU A 13 27.30 -29.35 -18.76
N ALA A 14 26.28 -30.19 -18.52
CA ALA A 14 25.85 -31.19 -19.49
C ALA A 14 24.45 -30.81 -20.01
N VAL A 15 24.42 -30.26 -21.22
CA VAL A 15 23.22 -30.09 -22.04
C VAL A 15 22.94 -31.42 -22.73
N GLY A 16 21.82 -32.06 -22.42
CA GLY A 16 21.33 -33.26 -23.10
C GLY A 16 20.12 -32.95 -23.97
N LEU A 17 20.33 -32.87 -25.28
CA LEU A 17 19.30 -32.97 -26.31
C LEU A 17 19.12 -34.44 -26.69
N ALA A 18 17.94 -35.01 -26.47
CA ALA A 18 17.54 -36.29 -27.07
C ALA A 18 16.06 -36.23 -27.47
N LEU A 19 15.80 -36.49 -28.75
CA LEU A 19 14.47 -36.56 -29.36
C LEU A 19 13.87 -37.98 -29.23
N SER A 20 12.57 -37.99 -28.94
CA SER A 20 11.51 -38.96 -29.28
C SER A 20 11.58 -40.41 -28.76
N VAL A 21 10.65 -40.74 -27.86
CA VAL A 21 9.63 -41.79 -28.02
C VAL A 21 8.52 -41.57 -26.97
N VAL A 22 7.27 -41.51 -27.42
CA VAL A 22 6.06 -41.40 -26.57
C VAL A 22 5.55 -42.79 -26.18
N PRO A 23 5.48 -43.13 -24.89
CA PRO A 23 4.44 -44.00 -24.37
C PRO A 23 3.39 -43.16 -23.65
N ALA A 24 2.13 -43.52 -23.85
CA ALA A 24 0.95 -42.90 -23.27
C ALA A 24 1.10 -42.71 -21.75
N ALA A 25 1.39 -41.49 -21.32
CA ALA A 25 1.41 -41.12 -19.91
C ALA A 25 -0.04 -40.91 -19.45
N ALA A 26 -0.44 -41.67 -18.44
CA ALA A 26 -1.59 -41.37 -17.61
C ALA A 26 -1.56 -39.88 -17.25
N GLN A 27 -2.65 -39.17 -17.53
CA GLN A 27 -2.82 -37.78 -17.16
C GLN A 27 -2.93 -37.71 -15.64
N GLN A 28 -1.78 -37.65 -14.97
CA GLN A 28 -1.66 -37.36 -13.56
C GLN A 28 -2.34 -36.02 -13.34
N ALA A 29 -3.48 -36.03 -12.66
CA ALA A 29 -4.16 -34.82 -12.22
C ALA A 29 -3.12 -33.94 -11.52
N ALA A 30 -2.93 -32.73 -12.04
CA ALA A 30 -2.09 -31.73 -11.38
C ALA A 30 -2.56 -31.64 -9.91
N PRO A 31 -1.64 -31.67 -8.92
CA PRO A 31 -2.02 -31.49 -7.54
C PRO A 31 -2.80 -30.19 -7.43
N LYS A 32 -4.09 -30.29 -7.09
CA LYS A 32 -4.95 -29.16 -6.78
C LYS A 32 -4.21 -28.39 -5.70
N ALA A 33 -3.72 -27.18 -6.04
CA ALA A 33 -3.03 -26.33 -5.09
C ALA A 33 -3.87 -26.29 -3.81
N ALA A 34 -3.30 -26.79 -2.70
CA ALA A 34 -3.97 -26.78 -1.43
C ALA A 34 -4.37 -25.31 -1.18
N ALA A 35 -5.67 -25.06 -1.06
CA ALA A 35 -6.15 -23.75 -0.64
C ALA A 35 -5.41 -23.43 0.67
N ALA A 36 -4.67 -22.32 0.69
CA ALA A 36 -4.06 -21.84 1.91
C ALA A 36 -5.16 -21.80 2.98
N PRO A 37 -4.92 -22.33 4.20
CA PRO A 37 -5.94 -22.31 5.24
C PRO A 37 -6.46 -20.88 5.40
N ALA A 38 -7.77 -20.71 5.24
CA ALA A 38 -8.42 -19.43 5.46
C ALA A 38 -8.02 -18.96 6.85
N GLN A 39 -7.37 -17.80 6.94
CA GLN A 39 -6.95 -17.26 8.22
C GLN A 39 -8.19 -17.16 9.12
N PRO A 40 -8.09 -17.61 10.38
CA PRO A 40 -9.20 -17.50 11.33
C PRO A 40 -9.67 -16.05 11.39
N LYS A 41 -10.98 -15.84 11.27
CA LYS A 41 -11.56 -14.50 11.42
C LYS A 41 -11.18 -13.94 12.78
N ALA A 42 -10.65 -12.71 12.82
CA ALA A 42 -10.17 -12.09 14.03
C ALA A 42 -11.26 -12.03 15.12
N SER A 43 -10.86 -12.14 16.39
CA SER A 43 -11.79 -12.09 17.52
C SER A 43 -12.53 -10.74 17.56
N PRO A 44 -13.76 -10.67 18.13
CA PRO A 44 -14.45 -9.39 18.30
C PRO A 44 -13.63 -8.36 19.09
N ALA A 45 -12.83 -8.80 20.06
CA ALA A 45 -11.95 -7.93 20.85
C ALA A 45 -10.77 -7.41 20.03
N ALA A 46 -10.15 -8.25 19.20
CA ALA A 46 -9.11 -7.83 18.27
C ALA A 46 -9.64 -6.78 17.28
N VAL A 47 -10.84 -7.00 16.72
CA VAL A 47 -11.47 -6.05 15.79
C VAL A 47 -11.81 -4.74 16.48
N ALA A 48 -12.28 -4.77 17.73
CA ALA A 48 -12.53 -3.55 18.51
C ALA A 48 -11.24 -2.74 18.75
N ALA A 49 -10.14 -3.40 19.13
CA ALA A 49 -8.84 -2.76 19.30
C ALA A 49 -8.30 -2.19 17.98
N ALA A 50 -8.46 -2.93 16.86
CA ALA A 50 -8.10 -2.45 15.53
C ALA A 50 -8.91 -1.22 15.12
N LYS A 51 -10.23 -1.20 15.35
CA LYS A 51 -11.08 -0.01 15.12
C LYS A 51 -10.56 1.19 15.89
N GLU A 52 -10.20 1.00 17.16
CA GLU A 52 -9.67 2.07 18.00
C GLU A 52 -8.32 2.60 17.48
N ILE A 53 -7.39 1.73 17.08
CA ILE A 53 -6.11 2.13 16.47
C ILE A 53 -6.35 2.95 15.19
N LEU A 54 -7.24 2.49 14.31
CA LEU A 54 -7.58 3.17 13.07
C LEU A 54 -8.22 4.54 13.33
N GLN A 55 -9.07 4.66 14.35
CA GLN A 55 -9.63 5.94 14.77
C GLN A 55 -8.55 6.89 15.31
N ILE A 56 -7.65 6.40 16.17
CA ILE A 56 -6.53 7.18 16.72
C ILE A 56 -5.62 7.70 15.58
N LYS A 57 -5.42 6.88 14.54
CA LYS A 57 -4.65 7.26 13.33
C LYS A 57 -5.44 8.12 12.34
N ASN A 58 -6.67 8.51 12.65
CA ASN A 58 -7.56 9.28 11.78
C ASN A 58 -7.85 8.62 10.42
N ALA A 59 -7.94 7.28 10.39
CA ALA A 59 -8.28 6.54 9.16
C ALA A 59 -9.65 6.94 8.60
N ASN A 60 -10.57 7.40 9.44
CA ASN A 60 -11.89 7.90 9.03
C ASN A 60 -11.79 9.01 7.97
N ALA A 61 -10.77 9.86 8.05
CA ALA A 61 -10.56 10.93 7.07
C ALA A 61 -10.31 10.38 5.65
N MET A 62 -9.78 9.16 5.52
CA MET A 62 -9.53 8.53 4.22
C MET A 62 -10.81 8.21 3.44
N TYR A 63 -11.92 8.00 4.16
CA TYR A 63 -13.19 7.55 3.56
C TYR A 63 -14.39 8.39 3.98
N ALA A 64 -14.21 9.48 4.70
CA ALA A 64 -15.28 10.42 5.06
C ALA A 64 -16.05 10.93 3.83
N GLY A 65 -15.36 11.08 2.69
CA GLY A 65 -15.95 11.49 1.42
C GLY A 65 -16.60 10.37 0.59
N ALA A 66 -16.57 9.11 1.05
CA ALA A 66 -17.00 7.98 0.24
C ALA A 66 -18.50 8.04 -0.12
N VAL A 67 -19.36 8.27 0.87
CA VAL A 67 -20.82 8.39 0.67
C VAL A 67 -21.18 9.61 -0.19
N PRO A 68 -20.79 10.86 0.16
CA PRO A 68 -21.12 12.01 -0.68
C PRO A 68 -20.55 11.89 -2.10
N GLY A 69 -19.35 11.33 -2.24
CA GLY A 69 -18.73 11.06 -3.54
C GLY A 69 -19.55 10.08 -4.40
N LEU A 70 -20.04 8.98 -3.82
CA LEU A 70 -20.88 8.01 -4.53
C LEU A 70 -22.26 8.56 -4.87
N VAL A 71 -22.87 9.34 -3.97
CA VAL A 71 -24.15 10.02 -4.22
C VAL A 71 -24.01 10.97 -5.39
N GLN A 72 -22.98 11.82 -5.38
CA GLN A 72 -22.71 12.76 -6.45
C GLN A 72 -22.42 12.07 -7.79
N LYS A 73 -21.61 11.00 -7.78
CA LYS A 73 -21.33 10.19 -8.98
C LYS A 73 -22.61 9.59 -9.56
N THR A 74 -23.46 9.01 -8.71
CA THR A 74 -24.73 8.40 -9.12
C THR A 74 -25.70 9.45 -9.67
N LYS A 75 -25.79 10.62 -9.02
CA LYS A 75 -26.59 11.76 -9.48
C LYS A 75 -26.21 12.17 -10.91
N ILE A 76 -24.91 12.35 -11.17
CA ILE A 76 -24.41 12.73 -12.51
C ILE A 76 -24.83 11.69 -13.56
N ALA A 77 -24.68 10.41 -13.25
CA ALA A 77 -25.08 9.33 -14.16
C ALA A 77 -26.60 9.33 -14.44
N LEU A 78 -27.42 9.57 -13.41
CA LEU A 78 -28.87 9.66 -13.57
C LEU A 78 -29.30 10.88 -14.39
N ILE A 79 -28.65 12.03 -14.22
CA ILE A 79 -28.90 13.24 -15.03
C ILE A 79 -28.59 12.96 -16.50
N GLN A 80 -27.46 12.31 -16.80
CA GLN A 80 -27.07 11.97 -18.17
C GLN A 80 -28.09 11.06 -18.86
N GLN A 81 -28.69 10.14 -18.11
CA GLN A 81 -29.73 9.23 -18.62
C GLN A 81 -31.11 9.88 -18.67
N ASN A 82 -31.34 10.95 -17.90
CA ASN A 82 -32.64 11.57 -17.70
C ASN A 82 -32.51 13.11 -17.64
N LEU A 83 -32.22 13.74 -18.78
CA LEU A 83 -31.93 15.18 -18.86
C LEU A 83 -33.05 16.07 -18.29
N ASN A 84 -34.31 15.60 -18.35
CA ASN A 84 -35.47 16.33 -17.84
C ASN A 84 -35.56 16.36 -16.29
N TYR A 85 -34.83 15.49 -15.58
CA TYR A 85 -34.90 15.36 -14.12
C TYR A 85 -33.74 16.05 -13.39
N GLN A 86 -32.99 16.93 -14.05
CA GLN A 86 -31.82 17.57 -13.45
C GLN A 86 -32.16 18.34 -12.16
N LYS A 87 -33.28 19.07 -12.14
CA LYS A 87 -33.72 19.81 -10.95
C LYS A 87 -34.02 18.85 -9.79
N ASP A 88 -34.90 17.88 -10.02
CA ASP A 88 -35.33 16.92 -9.00
C ASP A 88 -34.15 16.11 -8.45
N LEU A 89 -33.24 15.65 -9.31
CA LEU A 89 -32.05 14.91 -8.90
C LEU A 89 -31.08 15.75 -8.06
N ASN A 90 -31.02 17.07 -8.28
CA ASN A 90 -30.24 17.97 -7.42
C ASN A 90 -30.89 18.19 -6.05
N GLU A 91 -32.23 18.23 -5.98
CA GLU A 91 -32.98 18.35 -4.73
C GLU A 91 -32.96 17.04 -3.92
N VAL A 92 -33.00 15.89 -4.59
CA VAL A 92 -33.00 14.56 -3.96
C VAL A 92 -31.61 14.16 -3.45
N ALA A 93 -30.53 14.60 -4.09
CA ALA A 93 -29.17 14.24 -3.70
C ALA A 93 -28.83 14.47 -2.21
N PRO A 94 -29.07 15.64 -1.60
CA PRO A 94 -28.82 15.84 -0.17
C PRO A 94 -29.70 14.96 0.73
N ILE A 95 -30.92 14.61 0.30
CA ILE A 95 -31.81 13.70 1.03
C ILE A 95 -31.21 12.29 1.04
N VAL A 96 -30.75 11.81 -0.11
CA VAL A 96 -30.10 10.49 -0.23
C VAL A 96 -28.79 10.46 0.56
N GLU A 97 -28.00 11.53 0.50
CA GLU A 97 -26.78 11.65 1.30
C GLU A 97 -27.08 11.56 2.80
N GLN A 98 -28.10 12.28 3.29
CA GLN A 98 -28.53 12.21 4.67
C GLN A 98 -29.02 10.81 5.06
N GLN A 99 -29.79 10.14 4.20
CA GLN A 99 -30.30 8.77 4.42
C GLN A 99 -29.16 7.74 4.50
N LEU A 100 -28.09 7.95 3.75
CA LEU A 100 -26.94 7.05 3.70
C LEU A 100 -25.79 7.49 4.62
N ASN A 101 -25.98 8.57 5.38
CA ASN A 101 -24.97 9.05 6.31
C ASN A 101 -24.63 7.96 7.34
N GLY A 102 -23.34 7.75 7.58
CA GLY A 102 -22.84 6.74 8.49
C GLY A 102 -22.57 5.39 7.83
N ARG A 103 -23.03 5.15 6.59
CA ARG A 103 -22.68 3.91 5.86
C ARG A 103 -21.19 3.79 5.56
N GLN A 104 -20.46 4.90 5.57
CA GLN A 104 -18.99 4.87 5.55
C GLN A 104 -18.37 4.09 6.72
N ASN A 105 -19.10 3.85 7.82
CA ASN A 105 -18.66 2.99 8.91
C ASN A 105 -18.47 1.53 8.45
N GLU A 106 -19.21 1.08 7.41
CA GLU A 106 -19.01 -0.25 6.81
C GLU A 106 -17.56 -0.40 6.27
N ILE A 107 -16.97 0.69 5.76
CA ILE A 107 -15.58 0.72 5.30
C ILE A 107 -14.64 0.56 6.50
N GLY A 108 -14.87 1.33 7.57
CA GLY A 108 -14.09 1.22 8.81
C GLY A 108 -14.13 -0.17 9.43
N ASP A 109 -15.30 -0.82 9.41
CA ASP A 109 -15.49 -2.18 9.90
C ASP A 109 -14.71 -3.21 9.08
N GLY A 110 -14.74 -3.09 7.74
CA GLY A 110 -13.93 -3.93 6.85
C GLY A 110 -12.44 -3.70 7.06
N MET A 111 -11.99 -2.45 7.16
CA MET A 111 -10.59 -2.11 7.42
C MET A 111 -10.10 -2.65 8.76
N ALA A 112 -10.93 -2.58 9.81
CA ALA A 112 -10.56 -3.11 11.12
C ALA A 112 -10.45 -4.65 11.13
N GLN A 113 -11.29 -5.35 10.37
CA GLN A 113 -11.16 -6.80 10.21
C GLN A 113 -9.84 -7.17 9.54
N ILE A 114 -9.47 -6.47 8.46
CA ILE A 114 -8.19 -6.67 7.76
C ILE A 114 -7.01 -6.31 8.68
N TYR A 115 -7.10 -5.20 9.40
CA TYR A 115 -6.02 -4.82 10.33
C TYR A 115 -5.87 -5.83 11.47
N ALA A 116 -6.98 -6.34 12.01
CA ALA A 116 -6.98 -7.31 13.09
C ALA A 116 -6.49 -8.71 12.66
N SER A 117 -6.45 -9.04 11.37
CA SER A 117 -5.88 -10.32 10.90
C SER A 117 -4.36 -10.33 10.89
N GLU A 118 -3.71 -9.17 10.90
CA GLU A 118 -2.25 -9.04 10.85
C GLU A 118 -1.58 -9.13 12.23
N PHE A 119 -2.36 -9.04 13.30
CA PHE A 119 -1.85 -8.97 14.67
C PHE A 119 -2.62 -9.91 15.59
N THR A 120 -1.95 -10.37 16.64
CA THR A 120 -2.64 -11.01 17.76
C THR A 120 -3.46 -9.98 18.55
N GLU A 121 -4.46 -10.46 19.30
CA GLU A 121 -5.26 -9.59 20.16
C GLU A 121 -4.41 -8.85 21.20
N GLN A 122 -3.35 -9.48 21.72
CA GLN A 122 -2.46 -8.85 22.68
C GLN A 122 -1.64 -7.72 22.04
N GLU A 123 -1.08 -7.94 20.86
CA GLU A 123 -0.35 -6.89 20.12
C GLU A 123 -1.26 -5.70 19.80
N LEU A 124 -2.52 -5.94 19.43
CA LEU A 124 -3.49 -4.86 19.21
C LEU A 124 -3.76 -4.07 20.49
N LYS A 125 -3.89 -4.73 21.65
CA LYS A 125 -4.04 -4.05 22.95
C LYS A 125 -2.80 -3.21 23.29
N ASP A 126 -1.62 -3.76 23.07
CA ASP A 126 -0.36 -3.07 23.32
C ASP A 126 -0.19 -1.85 22.41
N LEU A 127 -0.59 -1.97 21.13
CA LEU A 127 -0.62 -0.86 20.17
C LEU A 127 -1.61 0.22 20.61
N VAL A 128 -2.83 -0.14 21.05
CA VAL A 128 -3.79 0.82 21.61
C VAL A 128 -3.17 1.57 22.78
N ALA A 129 -2.55 0.87 23.73
CA ALA A 129 -1.91 1.48 24.90
C ALA A 129 -0.78 2.43 24.49
N PHE A 130 0.06 2.01 23.53
CA PHE A 130 1.13 2.84 22.99
C PHE A 130 0.60 4.10 22.34
N TYR A 131 -0.34 4.01 21.40
CA TYR A 131 -0.87 5.18 20.69
C TYR A 131 -1.66 6.14 21.59
N LYS A 132 -2.22 5.66 22.72
CA LYS A 132 -2.86 6.51 23.73
C LYS A 132 -1.86 7.24 24.64
N SER A 133 -0.63 6.75 24.75
CA SER A 133 0.42 7.38 25.55
C SER A 133 0.79 8.78 25.03
N PRO A 134 1.40 9.66 25.86
CA PRO A 134 1.87 10.96 25.40
C PRO A 134 2.85 10.88 24.21
N LEU A 135 3.72 9.86 24.22
CA LEU A 135 4.66 9.63 23.12
C LEU A 135 3.94 9.17 21.85
N GLY A 136 3.00 8.24 21.95
CA GLY A 136 2.23 7.74 20.81
C GLY A 136 1.40 8.82 20.13
N LYS A 137 0.75 9.69 20.91
CA LYS A 137 0.06 10.88 20.39
C LYS A 137 1.01 11.82 19.69
N LYS A 138 2.16 12.13 20.32
CA LYS A 138 3.19 12.97 19.71
C LYS A 138 3.70 12.38 18.39
N LEU A 139 3.86 11.06 18.30
CA LEU A 139 4.29 10.38 17.08
C LEU A 139 3.28 10.61 15.95
N ILE A 140 1.99 10.37 16.19
CA ILE A 140 0.91 10.58 15.20
C ILE A 140 0.93 12.02 14.66
N ASP A 141 1.13 13.00 15.53
CA ASP A 141 1.12 14.42 15.13
C ASP A 141 2.43 14.87 14.45
N ALA A 142 3.57 14.33 14.88
CA ALA A 142 4.88 14.81 14.48
C ALA A 142 5.43 14.09 13.24
N GLU A 143 5.12 12.81 13.06
CA GLU A 143 5.67 11.97 12.00
C GLU A 143 5.32 12.49 10.58
N PRO A 144 4.07 12.88 10.26
CA PRO A 144 3.76 13.46 8.95
C PRO A 144 4.56 14.74 8.67
N ARG A 145 4.76 15.59 9.69
CA ARG A 145 5.58 16.81 9.57
C ARG A 145 7.05 16.49 9.34
N ALA A 146 7.60 15.54 10.11
CA ALA A 146 8.99 15.12 9.97
C ALA A 146 9.28 14.54 8.58
N ILE A 147 8.39 13.66 8.07
CA ILE A 147 8.48 13.11 6.72
C ILE A 147 8.39 14.24 5.68
N GLY A 148 7.42 15.16 5.81
CA GLY A 148 7.29 16.30 4.91
C GLY A 148 8.53 17.18 4.85
N LEU A 149 9.13 17.50 6.00
CA LEU A 149 10.38 18.25 6.07
C LEU A 149 11.56 17.50 5.46
N SER A 150 11.61 16.17 5.66
CA SER A 150 12.65 15.32 5.08
C SER A 150 12.59 15.30 3.55
N MET A 151 11.37 15.24 2.98
CA MET A 151 11.17 15.34 1.53
C MET A 151 11.56 16.71 0.98
N ALA A 152 11.24 17.79 1.69
CA ALA A 152 11.64 19.13 1.30
C ALA A 152 13.18 19.30 1.30
N PHE A 153 13.84 18.77 2.34
CA PHE A 153 15.30 18.72 2.40
C PHE A 153 15.90 17.94 1.23
N MET A 154 15.38 16.74 0.93
CA MET A 154 15.86 15.92 -0.18
C MET A 154 15.77 16.66 -1.52
N ASN A 155 14.66 17.39 -1.75
CA ASN A 155 14.52 18.20 -2.95
C ASN A 155 15.57 19.32 -3.00
N SER A 156 15.77 20.05 -1.90
CA SER A 156 16.79 21.10 -1.83
C SER A 156 18.20 20.55 -2.04
N TRP A 157 18.53 19.41 -1.43
CA TRP A 157 19.81 18.76 -1.61
C TRP A 157 20.04 18.37 -3.08
N ALA A 158 19.03 17.82 -3.76
CA ALA A 158 19.14 17.43 -5.16
C ALA A 158 19.39 18.63 -6.08
N GLN A 159 18.75 19.77 -5.83
CA GLN A 159 19.01 21.01 -6.58
C GLN A 159 20.47 21.45 -6.43
N ASN A 160 20.97 21.50 -5.20
CA ASN A 160 22.36 21.91 -4.92
C ASN A 160 23.37 20.91 -5.48
N PHE A 161 23.10 19.62 -5.35
CA PHE A 161 24.00 18.58 -5.81
C PHE A 161 24.07 18.50 -7.35
N SER A 162 23.02 18.93 -8.06
CA SER A 162 22.99 18.98 -9.52
C SER A 162 24.12 19.83 -10.11
N GLU A 163 24.55 20.90 -9.43
CA GLU A 163 25.71 21.69 -9.86
C GLU A 163 27.02 20.90 -9.81
N THR A 164 27.20 20.11 -8.75
CA THR A 164 28.35 19.21 -8.61
C THR A 164 28.35 18.17 -9.72
N VAL A 165 27.19 17.58 -10.00
CA VAL A 165 27.03 16.61 -11.08
C VAL A 165 27.34 17.25 -12.44
N MET A 166 26.78 18.42 -12.74
CA MET A 166 27.09 19.16 -13.97
C MET A 166 28.60 19.43 -14.10
N GLY A 167 29.24 19.90 -13.04
CA GLY A 167 30.69 20.14 -13.01
C GLY A 167 31.50 18.89 -13.34
N ALA A 168 31.12 17.74 -12.77
CA ALA A 168 31.76 16.46 -13.04
C ALA A 168 31.62 16.04 -14.52
N PHE A 169 30.41 16.17 -15.11
CA PHE A 169 30.19 15.90 -16.52
C PHE A 169 31.04 16.79 -17.43
N ARG A 170 31.06 18.10 -17.16
CA ARG A 170 31.86 19.07 -17.91
C ARG A 170 33.36 18.74 -17.85
N ALA A 171 33.86 18.39 -16.67
CA ALA A 171 35.26 18.00 -16.50
C ALA A 171 35.61 16.75 -17.32
N GLU A 172 34.74 15.74 -17.32
CA GLU A 172 34.95 14.51 -18.08
C GLU A 172 34.88 14.73 -19.59
N MET A 173 33.99 15.61 -20.05
CA MET A 173 33.88 15.96 -21.47
C MET A 173 35.07 16.77 -21.96
N ARG A 174 35.63 17.68 -21.13
CA ARG A 174 36.88 18.39 -21.48
C ARG A 174 38.05 17.44 -21.70
N LYS A 175 38.19 16.38 -20.89
CA LYS A 175 39.24 15.35 -21.11
C LYS A 175 39.11 14.65 -22.47
N ARG A 176 37.91 14.65 -23.05
CA ARG A 176 37.61 14.07 -24.38
C ARG A 176 37.71 15.11 -25.50
N GLY A 177 38.22 16.30 -25.22
CA GLY A 177 38.35 17.39 -26.18
C GLY A 177 37.02 18.04 -26.56
N LYS A 178 35.98 17.93 -25.71
CA LYS A 178 34.67 18.56 -25.92
C LYS A 178 34.44 19.61 -24.84
N GLU A 179 34.39 20.89 -25.21
CA GLU A 179 34.08 21.97 -24.26
C GLU A 179 32.57 22.15 -24.11
N ILE A 180 32.04 21.69 -22.98
CA ILE A 180 30.68 21.95 -22.49
C ILE A 180 30.68 22.26 -20.98
#